data_AF-A0A0F9IUU1-F1
#
_entry.id   AF-A0A0F9IUU1-F1
#
_cell.length_a   1.000
_cell.length_b   1.000
_cell.length_c   1.000
_cell.angle_alpha   90.00
_cell.angle_beta   90.00
_cell.angle_gamma   90.00
#
_symmetry.space_group_name_H-M   'P 1'
#
loop_
_entity.id
_entity.type
_entity.pdbx_description
1 polymer ?
#
loop_
_entity_poly.entity_id
_entity_poly.type
_entity_poly.pdbx_seq_one_letter_code
_entity_poly.pdbx_strand_id
1 'polypeptide(L)'
;MVVKYANRTYAELQNLIEQMIQDTGNSTYDTTELGYWIEDSLKEFATYKPHIVPVVFQVESRFGDDATGTASKLTDTAKSQFVAGDTEKVIHNTIQDTWAVVEARDSASVLSLSADIMSSGERYEIYNEKCWNKRQIYIGDVTDYLWIDSVEYPIGQKRNWEIYGDVLEIGVNYVADSDSTLSTLSRVDVLVRFNKPHRLNQLT
;
A
#
# COMPACT_ATOMS: atom_id res chain seq x y z
N MET A 1 24.39 -36.74 8.59
CA MET A 1 23.00 -36.92 8.11
C MET A 1 22.67 -35.74 7.20
N VAL A 2 22.61 -35.96 5.89
CA VAL A 2 22.29 -34.89 4.94
C VAL A 2 20.78 -34.72 4.97
N VAL A 3 20.31 -33.63 5.58
CA VAL A 3 18.88 -33.26 5.54
C VAL A 3 18.59 -32.82 4.11
N LYS A 4 17.96 -33.71 3.33
CA LYS A 4 17.36 -33.33 2.05
C LYS A 4 16.17 -32.41 2.36
N TYR A 5 16.30 -31.13 2.05
CA TYR A 5 15.19 -30.17 2.04
C TYR A 5 14.31 -30.45 0.81
N ALA A 6 13.62 -31.58 0.79
CA ALA A 6 12.48 -31.76 -0.10
C ALA A 6 11.34 -30.88 0.43
N ASN A 7 10.56 -30.26 -0.46
CA ASN A 7 9.35 -29.52 -0.07
C ASN A 7 8.42 -30.47 0.69
N ARG A 8 8.38 -30.33 2.02
CA ARG A 8 7.46 -31.08 2.89
C ARG A 8 6.15 -30.33 2.97
N THR A 9 5.05 -31.07 2.92
CA THR A 9 3.73 -30.56 3.29
C THR A 9 3.71 -30.19 4.78
N TYR A 10 2.73 -29.38 5.19
CA TYR A 10 2.56 -29.00 6.60
C TYR A 10 2.42 -30.23 7.52
N ALA A 11 1.64 -31.23 7.10
CA ALA A 11 1.47 -32.48 7.83
C ALA A 11 2.78 -33.29 7.94
N GLU A 12 3.60 -33.35 6.88
CA GLU A 12 4.92 -34.02 6.94
C GLU A 12 5.92 -33.28 7.85
N LEU A 13 5.76 -31.98 8.00
CA LEU A 13 6.54 -31.16 8.94
C LEU A 13 6.10 -31.44 10.39
N GLN A 14 4.79 -31.46 10.66
CA GLN A 14 4.26 -31.83 11.99
C GLN A 14 4.70 -33.24 12.40
N ASN A 15 4.51 -34.25 11.53
CA ASN A 15 4.94 -35.62 11.77
C ASN A 15 6.44 -35.73 12.06
N LEU A 16 7.28 -34.93 11.37
CA LEU A 16 8.71 -34.91 11.65
C LEU A 16 9.01 -34.32 13.03
N ILE A 17 8.33 -33.24 13.40
CA ILE A 17 8.53 -32.60 14.72
C ILE A 17 8.11 -33.58 15.83
N GLU A 18 6.95 -34.23 15.70
CA GLU A 18 6.47 -35.28 16.61
C GLU A 18 7.49 -36.42 16.76
N GLN A 19 8.10 -36.87 15.64
CA GLN A 19 9.19 -37.85 15.68
C GLN A 19 10.45 -37.33 16.39
N MET A 20 10.81 -36.06 16.17
CA MET A 20 12.00 -35.45 16.80
C MET A 20 11.84 -35.28 18.30
N ILE A 21 10.62 -34.94 18.77
CA ILE A 21 10.31 -34.81 20.21
C ILE A 21 9.87 -36.14 20.85
N GLN A 22 9.84 -37.23 20.09
CA GLN A 22 9.44 -38.58 20.52
C GLN A 22 7.99 -38.68 21.02
N ASP A 23 7.08 -37.86 20.50
CA ASP A 23 5.64 -37.88 20.81
C ASP A 23 4.78 -38.25 19.60
N THR A 24 5.17 -39.28 18.83
CA THR A 24 4.45 -39.72 17.63
C THR A 24 3.01 -40.22 17.89
N GLY A 25 2.61 -40.34 19.15
CA GLY A 25 1.26 -40.70 19.56
C GLY A 25 0.40 -39.51 19.97
N ASN A 26 0.93 -38.28 19.93
CA ASN A 26 0.27 -37.04 20.38
C ASN A 26 -0.32 -37.18 21.78
N SER A 27 0.46 -37.82 22.65
CA SER A 27 0.08 -38.20 24.01
C SER A 27 0.42 -37.12 25.02
N THR A 28 1.41 -36.27 24.68
CA THR A 28 1.87 -35.15 25.51
C THR A 28 1.44 -33.82 24.90
N TYR A 29 1.62 -33.67 23.59
CA TYR A 29 1.24 -32.50 22.82
C TYR A 29 0.28 -32.93 21.72
N ASP A 30 -0.93 -32.40 21.72
CA ASP A 30 -1.86 -32.66 20.62
C ASP A 30 -1.45 -31.89 19.35
N THR A 31 -2.04 -32.27 18.22
CA THR A 31 -1.72 -31.66 16.91
C THR A 31 -2.09 -30.18 16.82
N THR A 32 -3.07 -29.73 17.62
CA THR A 32 -3.52 -28.34 17.65
C THR A 32 -2.53 -27.49 18.42
N GLU A 33 -2.12 -27.94 19.61
CA GLU A 33 -1.09 -27.31 20.42
C GLU A 33 0.22 -27.21 19.65
N LEU A 34 0.64 -28.29 18.99
CA LEU A 34 1.83 -28.28 18.14
C LEU A 34 1.72 -27.25 17.01
N GLY A 35 0.53 -27.10 16.42
CA GLY A 35 0.25 -26.09 15.41
C GLY A 35 0.45 -24.66 15.93
N TYR A 36 -0.04 -24.37 17.13
CA TYR A 36 0.17 -23.05 17.77
C TYR A 36 1.64 -22.77 18.03
N TRP A 37 2.40 -23.74 18.55
CA TRP A 37 3.84 -23.57 18.78
C TRP A 37 4.64 -23.36 17.49
N ILE A 38 4.27 -24.05 16.40
CA ILE A 38 4.88 -23.83 15.09
C ILE A 38 4.59 -22.40 14.60
N GLU A 39 3.34 -21.95 14.70
CA GLU A 39 2.96 -20.60 14.30
C GLU A 39 3.72 -19.54 15.11
N ASP A 40 3.76 -19.68 16.43
CA ASP A 40 4.44 -18.74 17.32
C ASP A 40 5.97 -18.72 17.07
N SER A 41 6.57 -19.90 16.91
CA SER A 41 8.00 -20.02 16.57
C SER A 41 8.35 -19.38 15.23
N LEU A 42 7.45 -19.46 14.24
CA LEU A 42 7.65 -18.80 12.94
C LEU A 42 7.53 -17.29 13.04
N LYS A 43 6.62 -16.78 13.89
CA LYS A 43 6.51 -15.34 14.20
C LYS A 43 7.78 -14.85 14.90
N GLU A 44 8.26 -15.59 15.90
CA GLU A 44 9.51 -15.28 16.59
C GLU A 44 10.70 -15.32 15.62
N PHE A 45 10.85 -16.39 14.83
CA PHE A 45 11.92 -16.51 13.84
C PHE A 45 11.91 -15.36 12.82
N ALA A 46 10.73 -14.89 12.43
CA ALA A 46 10.59 -13.77 11.50
C ALA A 46 11.08 -12.44 12.08
N THR A 47 11.15 -12.28 13.40
CA THR A 47 11.80 -11.11 14.01
C THR A 47 13.31 -11.08 13.75
N TYR A 48 13.94 -12.26 13.57
CA TYR A 48 15.38 -12.38 13.31
C TYR A 48 15.70 -12.43 11.81
N LYS A 49 14.87 -13.12 11.02
CA LYS A 49 15.06 -13.28 9.57
C LYS A 49 13.73 -13.19 8.84
N PRO A 50 13.15 -12.00 8.68
CA PRO A 50 11.83 -11.81 8.06
C PRO A 50 11.79 -12.22 6.59
N HIS A 51 10.58 -12.45 6.09
CA HIS A 51 10.31 -12.60 4.67
C HIS A 51 10.11 -11.21 4.04
N ILE A 52 10.88 -10.89 3.00
CA ILE A 52 10.76 -9.60 2.30
C ILE A 52 9.72 -9.72 1.19
N VAL A 53 8.66 -8.91 1.28
CA VAL A 53 7.57 -8.84 0.30
C VAL A 53 7.63 -7.49 -0.44
N PRO A 54 7.93 -7.47 -1.74
CA PRO A 54 7.81 -6.26 -2.56
C PRO A 54 6.35 -5.97 -2.88
N VAL A 55 5.91 -4.73 -2.65
CA VAL A 55 4.59 -4.21 -3.04
C VAL A 55 4.77 -2.91 -3.80
N VAL A 56 4.06 -2.75 -4.90
CA VAL A 56 4.10 -1.54 -5.74
C VAL A 56 2.88 -0.69 -5.43
N PHE A 57 3.12 0.58 -5.13
CA PHE A 57 2.14 1.64 -4.99
C PHE A 57 2.34 2.68 -6.08
N GLN A 58 1.42 3.62 -6.21
CA GLN A 58 1.53 4.75 -7.12
C GLN A 58 1.40 6.05 -6.35
N VAL A 59 2.29 7.02 -6.57
CA VAL A 59 2.08 8.38 -6.07
C VAL A 59 1.03 9.09 -6.91
N GLU A 60 0.19 9.87 -6.24
CA GLU A 60 -0.74 10.79 -6.89
C GLU A 60 -0.22 12.22 -6.79
N SER A 61 -0.21 12.90 -7.92
CA SER A 61 0.37 14.23 -8.08
C SER A 61 -0.32 15.09 -9.14
N ARG A 62 -1.39 14.57 -9.75
CA ARG A 62 -2.23 15.29 -10.71
C ARG A 62 -2.74 16.59 -10.09
N PHE A 63 -2.89 17.59 -10.95
CA PHE A 63 -3.36 18.92 -10.57
C PHE A 63 -4.08 19.55 -11.77
N GLY A 64 -4.86 20.59 -11.53
CA GLY A 64 -5.55 21.33 -12.57
C GLY A 64 -6.31 22.54 -12.02
N ASP A 65 -7.29 23.01 -12.78
CA ASP A 65 -8.16 24.12 -12.43
C ASP A 65 -9.62 23.68 -12.57
N ASP A 66 -10.48 24.07 -11.63
CA ASP A 66 -11.92 23.90 -11.78
C ASP A 66 -12.46 24.90 -12.81
N ALA A 67 -13.22 24.41 -13.79
CA ALA A 67 -13.73 25.21 -14.89
C ALA A 67 -15.08 25.87 -14.59
N THR A 68 -15.89 25.34 -13.66
CA THR A 68 -17.33 25.65 -13.60
C THR A 68 -17.80 26.22 -12.26
N GLY A 69 -17.25 25.78 -11.13
CA GLY A 69 -17.64 26.17 -9.78
C GLY A 69 -18.99 25.57 -9.37
N THR A 70 -19.24 24.30 -9.75
CA THR A 70 -20.48 23.62 -9.36
C THR A 70 -20.35 23.11 -7.94
N ALA A 71 -21.36 23.38 -7.11
CA ALA A 71 -21.35 22.99 -5.70
C ALA A 71 -21.06 21.49 -5.51
N SER A 72 -20.13 21.17 -4.61
CA SER A 72 -19.70 19.79 -4.29
C SER A 72 -19.20 18.99 -5.51
N LYS A 73 -18.69 19.68 -6.53
CA LYS A 73 -18.11 19.07 -7.72
C LYS A 73 -16.76 19.69 -8.03
N LEU A 74 -15.91 18.90 -8.67
CA LEU A 74 -14.73 19.38 -9.37
C LEU A 74 -14.88 19.06 -10.86
N THR A 75 -14.88 20.09 -11.70
CA THR A 75 -15.02 20.00 -13.15
C THR A 75 -13.77 20.50 -13.85
N ASP A 76 -12.93 19.61 -14.38
CA ASP A 76 -11.73 19.96 -15.16
C ASP A 76 -11.89 19.47 -16.61
N THR A 77 -12.40 20.36 -17.46
CA THR A 77 -12.57 20.08 -18.89
C THR A 77 -11.28 20.27 -19.68
N ALA A 78 -10.31 21.03 -19.14
CA ALA A 78 -9.05 21.33 -19.84
C ALA A 78 -8.13 20.10 -19.88
N LYS A 79 -7.97 19.41 -18.75
CA LYS A 79 -7.18 18.17 -18.68
C LYS A 79 -8.01 16.92 -18.89
N SER A 80 -9.24 16.87 -18.37
CA SER A 80 -10.11 15.68 -18.47
C SER A 80 -9.40 14.37 -18.06
N GLN A 81 -8.67 14.44 -16.95
CA GLN A 81 -7.70 13.42 -16.51
C GLN A 81 -8.24 12.44 -15.46
N PHE A 82 -9.52 12.54 -15.08
CA PHE A 82 -10.07 11.74 -13.98
C PHE A 82 -10.39 10.30 -14.41
N VAL A 83 -10.09 9.35 -13.53
CA VAL A 83 -10.23 7.90 -13.75
C VAL A 83 -11.07 7.23 -12.66
N ALA A 84 -11.63 6.06 -12.93
CA ALA A 84 -12.56 5.40 -12.00
C ALA A 84 -11.93 5.06 -10.63
N GLY A 85 -10.61 4.89 -10.57
CA GLY A 85 -9.86 4.69 -9.32
C GLY A 85 -9.59 5.95 -8.51
N ASP A 86 -10.25 7.07 -8.83
CA ASP A 86 -10.08 8.33 -8.08
C ASP A 86 -11.00 8.45 -6.87
N THR A 87 -11.95 7.54 -6.70
CA THR A 87 -12.78 7.44 -5.49
C THR A 87 -11.87 7.32 -4.24
N GLU A 88 -12.26 7.98 -3.15
CA GLU A 88 -11.54 8.06 -1.87
C GLU A 88 -10.23 8.87 -1.88
N LYS A 89 -9.77 9.33 -3.04
CA LYS A 89 -8.66 10.28 -3.13
C LYS A 89 -9.02 11.63 -2.52
N VAL A 90 -8.00 12.39 -2.15
CA VAL A 90 -8.16 13.71 -1.52
C VAL A 90 -7.92 14.78 -2.57
N ILE A 91 -8.86 15.72 -2.67
CA ILE A 91 -8.72 16.97 -3.42
C ILE A 91 -8.33 18.07 -2.45
N HIS A 92 -7.29 18.82 -2.81
CA HIS A 92 -6.85 20.02 -2.10
C HIS A 92 -7.02 21.24 -3.00
N ASN A 93 -7.88 22.19 -2.60
CA ASN A 93 -7.96 23.50 -3.21
C ASN A 93 -6.80 24.36 -2.70
N THR A 94 -5.85 24.65 -3.59
CA THR A 94 -4.63 25.38 -3.25
C THR A 94 -4.80 26.89 -3.08
N ILE A 95 -5.97 27.44 -3.46
CA ILE A 95 -6.28 28.87 -3.31
C ILE A 95 -6.86 29.15 -1.93
N GLN A 96 -7.77 28.29 -1.48
CA GLN A 96 -8.50 28.48 -0.21
C GLN A 96 -7.92 27.66 0.94
N ASP A 97 -6.98 26.74 0.66
CA ASP A 97 -6.40 25.81 1.64
C ASP A 97 -7.51 24.95 2.30
N THR A 98 -8.30 24.29 1.45
CA THR A 98 -9.42 23.44 1.85
C THR A 98 -9.37 22.08 1.18
N TRP A 99 -9.90 21.05 1.86
CA TRP A 99 -9.84 19.66 1.41
C TRP A 99 -11.21 19.00 1.33
N ALA A 100 -11.37 18.10 0.37
CA ALA A 100 -12.52 17.23 0.24
C ALA A 100 -12.09 15.85 -0.28
N VAL A 101 -12.90 14.84 0.00
CA VAL A 101 -12.69 13.48 -0.50
C VAL A 101 -13.53 13.29 -1.75
N VAL A 102 -13.00 12.56 -2.73
CA VAL A 102 -13.75 12.16 -3.93
C VAL A 102 -14.73 11.05 -3.56
N GLU A 103 -16.03 11.32 -3.69
CA GLU A 103 -17.08 10.33 -3.42
C GLU A 103 -17.42 9.47 -4.64
N ALA A 104 -17.31 10.05 -5.84
CA ALA A 104 -17.57 9.35 -7.09
C ALA A 104 -16.94 10.07 -8.28
N ARG A 105 -16.67 9.31 -9.34
CA ARG A 105 -16.37 9.86 -10.66
C ARG A 105 -17.63 9.89 -11.52
N ASP A 106 -18.06 11.07 -11.93
CA ASP A 106 -19.19 11.22 -12.84
C ASP A 106 -18.74 11.08 -14.31
N SER A 107 -17.54 11.60 -14.64
CA SER A 107 -16.94 11.48 -15.97
C SER A 107 -15.41 11.67 -15.93
N ALA A 108 -14.74 11.65 -17.09
CA ALA A 108 -13.31 11.98 -17.16
C ALA A 108 -12.98 13.42 -16.75
N SER A 109 -13.97 14.30 -16.73
CA SER A 109 -13.80 15.72 -16.43
C SER A 109 -14.56 16.18 -15.18
N VAL A 110 -15.32 15.29 -14.52
CA VAL A 110 -16.16 15.67 -13.37
C VAL A 110 -16.05 14.65 -12.25
N LEU A 111 -15.74 15.13 -11.04
CA LEU A 111 -15.76 14.38 -9.79
C LEU A 111 -16.84 14.93 -8.85
N SER A 112 -17.44 14.02 -8.09
CA SER A 112 -18.27 14.32 -6.91
C SER A 112 -17.38 14.42 -5.68
N LEU A 113 -17.53 15.50 -4.90
CA LEU A 113 -16.74 15.75 -3.70
C LEU A 113 -17.62 15.72 -2.44
N SER A 114 -17.03 15.27 -1.33
CA SER A 114 -17.69 15.20 -0.03
C SER A 114 -18.07 16.56 0.58
N ALA A 115 -17.51 17.64 0.04
CA ALA A 115 -17.76 19.01 0.48
C ALA A 115 -17.62 19.97 -0.71
N ASP A 116 -18.33 21.10 -0.62
CA ASP A 116 -18.19 22.20 -1.57
C ASP A 116 -16.95 23.02 -1.26
N ILE A 117 -15.87 22.76 -2.00
CA ILE A 117 -14.57 23.39 -1.78
C ILE A 117 -14.00 24.08 -3.03
N MET A 118 -14.73 24.08 -4.16
CA MET A 118 -14.22 24.59 -5.44
C MET A 118 -15.12 25.70 -5.99
N SER A 119 -14.50 26.76 -6.48
CA SER A 119 -15.11 27.78 -7.34
C SER A 119 -14.47 27.77 -8.73
N SER A 120 -15.18 28.33 -9.72
CA SER A 120 -14.66 28.45 -11.08
C SER A 120 -13.34 29.23 -11.10
N GLY A 121 -12.33 28.65 -11.76
CA GLY A 121 -10.97 29.18 -11.89
C GLY A 121 -10.03 28.85 -10.74
N GLU A 122 -10.47 28.09 -9.73
CA GLU A 122 -9.62 27.70 -8.60
C GLU A 122 -8.79 26.46 -8.89
N ARG A 123 -7.54 26.47 -8.39
CA ARG A 123 -6.56 25.40 -8.60
C ARG A 123 -6.70 24.28 -7.59
N TYR A 124 -6.58 23.05 -8.06
CA TYR A 124 -6.59 21.87 -7.21
C TYR A 124 -5.36 20.99 -7.41
N GLU A 125 -5.06 20.20 -6.40
CA GLU A 125 -4.17 19.04 -6.45
C GLU A 125 -4.92 17.79 -5.97
N ILE A 126 -4.59 16.64 -6.55
CA ILE A 126 -5.09 15.33 -6.12
C ILE A 126 -3.97 14.64 -5.33
N TYR A 127 -4.34 14.01 -4.21
CA TYR A 127 -3.47 13.14 -3.43
C TYR A 127 -4.10 11.75 -3.27
N ASN A 128 -3.28 10.77 -2.90
CA ASN A 128 -3.78 9.44 -2.55
C ASN A 128 -4.75 9.50 -1.37
N GLU A 129 -5.55 8.44 -1.20
CA GLU A 129 -6.43 8.33 -0.05
C GLU A 129 -5.68 8.59 1.26
N LYS A 130 -6.32 9.31 2.18
CA LYS A 130 -5.77 9.65 3.51
C LYS A 130 -4.42 10.39 3.50
N CYS A 131 -3.94 10.84 2.34
CA CYS A 131 -2.70 11.60 2.18
C CYS A 131 -2.99 13.10 2.05
N TRP A 132 -2.00 13.93 2.38
CA TRP A 132 -2.13 15.40 2.32
C TRP A 132 -1.03 16.07 1.49
N ASN A 133 -0.15 15.30 0.84
CA ASN A 133 0.78 15.80 -0.14
C ASN A 133 1.16 14.74 -1.20
N LYS A 134 1.83 15.17 -2.28
CA LYS A 134 2.18 14.34 -3.45
C LYS A 134 3.27 13.30 -3.20
N ARG A 135 3.96 13.37 -2.07
CA ARG A 135 5.08 12.48 -1.72
C ARG A 135 4.61 11.30 -0.88
N GLN A 136 3.30 11.18 -0.66
CA GLN A 136 2.72 10.23 0.26
C GLN A 136 1.97 9.11 -0.46
N ILE A 137 2.04 7.93 0.13
CA ILE A 137 1.23 6.76 -0.22
C ILE A 137 0.59 6.21 1.05
N TYR A 138 -0.65 5.73 0.93
CA TYR A 138 -1.29 4.99 1.99
C TYR A 138 -0.85 3.53 1.95
N ILE A 139 -0.37 3.02 3.08
CA ILE A 139 0.14 1.65 3.24
C ILE A 139 -0.70 0.81 4.21
N GLY A 140 -1.81 1.36 4.73
CA GLY A 140 -2.65 0.68 5.73
C GLY A 140 -3.32 -0.60 5.23
N ASP A 141 -3.45 -0.78 3.91
CA ASP A 141 -3.94 -2.02 3.31
C ASP A 141 -2.93 -3.17 3.40
N VAL A 142 -1.64 -2.84 3.57
CA VAL A 142 -0.61 -3.85 3.82
C VAL A 142 -0.63 -4.17 5.31
N THR A 143 -1.42 -5.17 5.67
CA THR A 143 -1.46 -5.66 7.06
C THR A 143 -0.25 -6.54 7.37
N ASP A 144 0.01 -6.70 8.67
CA ASP A 144 0.93 -7.71 9.22
C ASP A 144 2.39 -7.56 8.76
N TYR A 145 2.86 -6.34 8.50
CA TYR A 145 4.30 -6.10 8.33
C TYR A 145 4.94 -5.75 9.68
N LEU A 146 6.20 -6.13 9.83
CA LEU A 146 7.01 -5.83 11.01
C LEU A 146 7.67 -4.46 10.87
N TRP A 147 8.32 -4.21 9.73
CA TRP A 147 8.91 -2.92 9.36
C TRP A 147 9.13 -2.84 7.85
N ILE A 148 9.52 -1.66 7.37
CA ILE A 148 9.86 -1.40 5.97
C ILE A 148 11.37 -1.58 5.79
N ASP A 149 11.77 -2.46 4.87
CA ASP A 149 13.16 -2.68 4.48
C ASP A 149 13.71 -1.52 3.65
N SER A 150 12.95 -1.14 2.63
CA SER A 150 13.37 -0.13 1.67
C SER A 150 12.19 0.45 0.90
N VAL A 151 12.36 1.70 0.49
CA VAL A 151 11.47 2.43 -0.42
C VAL A 151 12.28 2.86 -1.64
N GLU A 152 11.76 2.60 -2.83
CA GLU A 152 12.34 3.06 -4.10
C GLU A 152 11.37 3.93 -4.88
N TYR A 153 11.84 5.11 -5.28
CA TYR A 153 11.08 6.03 -6.12
C TYR A 153 12.01 6.96 -6.93
N PRO A 154 11.98 6.95 -8.26
CA PRO A 154 11.35 5.91 -9.07
C PRO A 154 11.97 4.53 -8.78
N ILE A 155 11.30 3.45 -9.16
CA ILE A 155 11.82 2.08 -9.01
C ILE A 155 13.26 1.99 -9.56
N GLY A 156 14.15 1.38 -8.78
CA GLY A 156 15.59 1.33 -9.02
C GLY A 156 16.40 2.38 -8.25
N GLN A 157 15.74 3.36 -7.60
CA GLN A 157 16.40 4.39 -6.79
C GLN A 157 15.87 4.40 -5.37
N LYS A 158 16.69 3.93 -4.41
CA LYS A 158 16.36 3.98 -2.98
C LYS A 158 16.20 5.43 -2.49
N ARG A 159 15.21 5.64 -1.62
CA ARG A 159 14.93 6.93 -0.98
C ARG A 159 14.94 6.78 0.53
N ASN A 160 15.11 7.90 1.22
CA ASN A 160 14.73 8.01 2.62
C ASN A 160 13.19 8.07 2.70
N TRP A 161 12.62 7.74 3.85
CA TRP A 161 11.18 7.80 4.07
C TRP A 161 10.87 8.07 5.54
N GLU A 162 9.66 8.54 5.78
CA GLU A 162 9.08 8.71 7.11
C GLU A 162 7.68 8.08 7.14
N ILE A 163 7.23 7.66 8.32
CA ILE A 163 5.92 7.02 8.51
C ILE A 163 5.09 7.87 9.48
N TYR A 164 3.88 8.18 9.07
CA TYR A 164 2.88 8.95 9.82
C TYR A 164 1.61 8.12 9.96
N GLY A 165 1.56 7.24 10.97
CA GLY A 165 0.51 6.23 11.07
C GLY A 165 0.58 5.26 9.89
N ASP A 166 -0.50 5.18 9.10
CA ASP A 166 -0.60 4.32 7.91
C ASP A 166 -0.17 5.01 6.61
N VAL A 167 0.44 6.20 6.70
CA VAL A 167 0.91 6.97 5.54
C VAL A 167 2.43 6.97 5.51
N LEU A 168 3.00 6.60 4.35
CA LEU A 168 4.43 6.66 4.10
C LEU A 168 4.75 7.88 3.25
N GLU A 169 5.64 8.74 3.73
CA GLU A 169 6.17 9.88 2.99
C GLU A 169 7.56 9.57 2.42
N ILE A 170 7.71 9.78 1.11
CA ILE A 170 8.94 9.53 0.37
C ILE A 170 9.82 10.78 0.44
N GLY A 171 11.08 10.61 0.83
CA GLY A 171 12.09 11.67 0.92
C GLY A 171 12.57 12.15 -0.45
N VAL A 172 11.72 12.89 -1.15
CA VAL A 172 12.03 13.58 -2.42
C VAL A 172 11.62 15.05 -2.37
N ASN A 173 12.28 15.87 -3.17
CA ASN A 173 11.98 17.30 -3.28
C ASN A 173 10.94 17.60 -4.36
N TYR A 174 10.67 16.65 -5.24
CA TYR A 174 9.80 16.84 -6.39
C TYR A 174 9.18 15.50 -6.82
N VAL A 175 7.90 15.56 -7.19
CA VAL A 175 7.12 14.47 -7.80
C VAL A 175 6.55 15.02 -9.10
N ALA A 176 6.82 14.34 -10.21
CA ALA A 176 6.36 14.76 -11.53
C ALA A 176 4.87 14.43 -11.71
N ASP A 177 4.16 15.24 -12.50
CA ASP A 177 2.73 15.10 -12.76
C ASP A 177 2.38 13.67 -13.20
N SER A 178 1.47 13.03 -12.46
CA SER A 178 0.97 11.68 -12.69
C SER A 178 -0.16 11.61 -13.71
N ASP A 179 -0.45 12.72 -14.40
CA ASP A 179 -1.42 12.76 -15.49
C ASP A 179 -1.06 11.75 -16.60
N SER A 180 -1.94 10.77 -16.77
CA SER A 180 -1.77 9.69 -17.73
C SER A 180 -2.08 10.09 -19.18
N THR A 181 -2.59 11.31 -19.39
CA THR A 181 -2.87 11.87 -20.71
C THR A 181 -1.66 12.58 -21.34
N LEU A 182 -0.58 12.76 -20.58
CA LEU A 182 0.66 13.39 -21.06
C LEU A 182 1.35 12.54 -22.13
N SER A 183 1.97 13.21 -23.10
CA SER A 183 2.73 12.56 -24.19
C SER A 183 3.97 11.80 -23.71
N THR A 184 4.45 12.09 -22.50
CA THR A 184 5.54 11.37 -21.85
C THR A 184 5.12 11.12 -20.42
N LEU A 185 4.92 9.84 -20.10
CA LEU A 185 4.44 9.42 -18.78
C LEU A 185 5.54 9.56 -17.73
N SER A 186 5.18 10.15 -16.60
CA SER A 186 6.03 10.23 -15.42
C SER A 186 6.16 8.86 -14.75
N ARG A 187 7.28 8.65 -14.05
CA ARG A 187 7.45 7.47 -13.20
C ARG A 187 6.74 7.70 -11.87
N VAL A 188 5.57 7.08 -11.72
CA VAL A 188 4.71 7.22 -10.54
C VAL A 188 4.78 6.02 -9.59
N ASP A 189 5.37 4.92 -10.04
CA ASP A 189 5.44 3.70 -9.23
C ASP A 189 6.48 3.82 -8.11
N VAL A 190 6.05 3.43 -6.91
CA VAL A 190 6.83 3.35 -5.68
C VAL A 190 6.92 1.89 -5.27
N LEU A 191 8.13 1.37 -5.17
CA LEU A 191 8.34 0.02 -4.65
C LEU A 191 8.66 0.09 -3.16
N VAL A 192 7.80 -0.50 -2.34
CA VAL A 192 8.02 -0.66 -0.90
C VAL A 192 8.28 -2.13 -0.61
N ARG A 193 9.38 -2.42 0.08
CA ARG A 193 9.70 -3.77 0.54
C ARG A 193 9.37 -3.89 2.02
N PHE A 194 8.39 -4.72 2.33
CA PHE A 194 7.97 -4.97 3.70
C PHE A 194 8.64 -6.23 4.25
N ASN A 195 9.16 -6.15 5.46
CA ASN A 195 9.51 -7.33 6.24
C ASN A 195 8.24 -7.86 6.89
N LYS A 196 7.84 -9.09 6.54
CA LYS A 196 6.64 -9.74 7.06
C LYS A 196 6.97 -11.03 7.83
N PRO A 197 6.10 -11.45 8.76
CA PRO A 197 6.17 -12.77 9.39
C PRO A 197 6.15 -13.90 8.35
N HIS A 198 6.89 -14.98 8.64
CA HIS A 198 6.76 -16.20 7.85
C HIS A 198 5.38 -16.81 8.08
N ARG A 199 4.80 -17.36 7.01
CA ARG A 199 3.56 -18.14 7.08
C ARG A 199 3.81 -19.49 6.43
N LEU A 200 3.45 -20.57 7.12
CA LEU A 200 3.32 -21.87 6.48
C LEU A 200 1.93 -21.97 5.87
N ASN A 201 1.87 -22.30 4.59
CA ASN A 201 0.60 -22.52 3.94
C ASN A 201 0.03 -23.87 4.42
N GLN A 202 -1.09 -23.84 5.15
CA GLN A 202 -1.92 -25.02 5.40
C GLN A 202 -2.67 -25.37 4.10
N LEU A 203 -1.95 -25.84 3.08
CA LEU A 203 -2.59 -26.54 1.97
C LEU A 203 -3.10 -27.87 2.53
N THR A 204 -4.38 -27.88 2.91
CA THR A 204 -5.16 -29.11 3.12
C THR A 204 -5.49 -29.76 1.78
#